data_AF-A0A8T8TKA0-F1
#
_entry.id   AF-A0A8T8TKA0-F1
#
_cell.length_a   1.000
_cell.length_b   1.000
_cell.length_c   1.000
_cell.angle_alpha   90.00
_cell.angle_beta   90.00
_cell.angle_gamma   90.00
#
_symmetry.space_group_name_H-M   'P 1'
#
loop_
_entity.id
_entity.type
_entity.pdbx_description
1 polymer ?
#
loop_
_entity_poly.entity_id
_entity_poly.type
_entity_poly.pdbx_seq_one_letter_code
_entity_poly.pdbx_strand_id
1 'polypeptide(L)'
;MAASDATTLQDMGFDQARIAWALRATKNAGLQPAMDHILANLEKDVPAPGNDDHVQIEEPAEGAEGGDAEAKSIKCSECGKVFRNSALAQYHAEKSGHAEFEESTEEIKPLTEEEKKAKLEELRSKMAEKRATKSKAEQEEAKANELIRRKAGRDIEQAREDLKKK
;
A
#
# COMPACT_ATOMS: atom_id res chain seq x y z
N MET A 1 32.28 0.40 18.40
CA MET A 1 32.06 0.15 16.96
C MET A 1 30.56 0.05 16.77
N ALA A 2 29.95 0.90 15.94
CA ALA A 2 28.50 0.83 15.72
C ALA A 2 28.20 -0.49 15.01
N ALA A 3 27.32 -1.31 15.60
CA ALA A 3 26.84 -2.52 14.94
C ALA A 3 26.16 -2.12 13.64
N SER A 4 26.51 -2.79 12.54
CA SER A 4 25.83 -2.54 11.28
C SER A 4 24.38 -3.01 11.39
N ASP A 5 23.46 -2.32 10.71
CA ASP A 5 22.05 -2.74 10.66
C ASP A 5 21.92 -4.19 10.18
N ALA A 6 22.81 -4.61 9.27
CA ALA A 6 22.92 -5.99 8.81
C ALA A 6 23.23 -6.99 9.94
N THR A 7 24.23 -6.68 10.77
CA THR A 7 24.59 -7.51 11.93
C THR A 7 23.43 -7.61 12.92
N THR A 8 22.73 -6.51 13.18
CA THR A 8 21.60 -6.50 14.11
C THR A 8 20.44 -7.36 13.60
N LEU A 9 20.13 -7.30 12.30
CA LEU A 9 19.08 -8.15 11.71
C LEU A 9 19.50 -9.63 11.66
N GLN A 10 20.78 -9.90 11.46
CA GLN A 10 21.32 -11.26 11.51
C GLN A 10 21.21 -11.83 12.94
N ASP A 11 21.50 -11.03 13.96
CA ASP A 11 21.33 -11.40 15.38
C ASP A 11 19.85 -11.61 15.75
N MET A 12 18.93 -10.92 15.08
CA MET A 12 17.47 -11.13 15.19
C MET A 12 16.99 -12.41 14.48
N GLY A 13 17.87 -13.09 13.74
CA GLY A 13 17.57 -14.37 13.08
C GLY A 13 17.02 -14.26 11.66
N PHE A 14 17.17 -13.11 10.99
CA PHE A 14 16.81 -12.98 9.58
C PHE A 14 17.89 -13.55 8.66
N ASP A 15 17.47 -14.11 7.53
CA ASP A 15 18.39 -14.65 6.53
C ASP A 15 19.22 -13.55 5.86
N GLN A 16 20.52 -13.81 5.63
CA GLN A 16 21.46 -12.85 5.07
C GLN A 16 21.04 -12.30 3.70
N ALA A 17 20.39 -13.13 2.87
CA ALA A 17 19.88 -12.70 1.57
C ALA A 17 18.70 -11.73 1.73
N ARG A 18 17.78 -12.01 2.69
CA ARG A 18 16.66 -11.11 3.02
C ARG A 18 17.14 -9.77 3.55
N ILE A 19 18.16 -9.80 4.40
CA ILE A 19 18.79 -8.60 4.95
C ILE A 19 19.41 -7.76 3.83
N ALA A 20 20.20 -8.37 2.95
CA ALA A 20 20.82 -7.67 1.83
C ALA A 20 19.77 -7.07 0.89
N TRP A 21 18.70 -7.81 0.60
CA TRP A 21 17.58 -7.33 -0.20
C TRP A 21 16.86 -6.15 0.46
N ALA A 22 16.57 -6.25 1.76
CA ALA A 22 15.89 -5.20 2.51
C ALA A 22 16.73 -3.93 2.65
N LEU A 23 18.04 -4.06 2.89
CA LEU A 23 18.97 -2.93 2.95
C LEU A 23 19.11 -2.25 1.58
N ARG A 24 19.12 -3.02 0.49
CA ARG A 24 19.12 -2.48 -0.89
C ARG A 24 17.79 -1.77 -1.20
N ALA A 25 16.67 -2.36 -0.83
CA ALA A 25 15.34 -1.79 -1.06
C ALA A 25 15.10 -0.51 -0.25
N THR A 26 15.61 -0.45 0.97
CA THR A 26 15.47 0.70 1.89
C THR A 26 16.61 1.71 1.76
N LYS A 27 17.60 1.46 0.90
CA LYS A 27 18.78 2.31 0.68
C LYS A 27 19.54 2.62 1.98
N ASN A 28 19.68 1.63 2.86
CA ASN A 28 20.29 1.79 4.19
C ASN A 28 19.66 2.93 5.02
N ALA A 29 18.33 3.09 4.95
CA ALA A 29 17.60 4.09 5.75
C ALA A 29 17.55 3.78 7.26
N GLY A 30 18.22 2.73 7.71
CA GLY A 30 18.30 2.28 9.10
C GLY A 30 17.61 0.94 9.36
N LEU A 31 17.79 0.41 10.56
CA LEU A 31 17.25 -0.88 11.00
C LEU A 31 15.73 -1.01 10.88
N GLN A 32 14.97 0.02 11.28
CA GLN A 32 13.50 -0.04 11.32
C GLN A 32 12.88 -0.18 9.90
N PRO A 33 13.24 0.67 8.92
CA PRO A 33 12.79 0.47 7.54
C PRO A 33 13.17 -0.89 6.94
N ALA A 34 14.36 -1.41 7.25
CA ALA A 34 14.79 -2.72 6.79
C ALA A 34 13.95 -3.85 7.39
N MET A 35 13.64 -3.78 8.69
CA MET A 35 12.77 -4.73 9.35
C MET A 35 11.34 -4.70 8.79
N ASP A 36 10.75 -3.51 8.60
CA ASP A 36 9.42 -3.34 8.00
C ASP A 36 9.37 -3.94 6.59
N HIS A 37 10.43 -3.76 5.81
CA HIS A 37 10.54 -4.34 4.47
C HIS A 37 10.61 -5.87 4.50
N ILE A 38 11.37 -6.46 5.43
CA ILE A 38 11.44 -7.92 5.57
C ILE A 38 10.06 -8.45 5.94
N LEU A 39 9.41 -7.88 6.97
CA LEU A 39 8.11 -8.33 7.45
C LEU A 39 7.03 -8.25 6.36
N ALA A 40 6.99 -7.14 5.60
CA ALA A 40 6.03 -6.96 4.51
C ALA A 40 6.27 -7.88 3.30
N ASN A 41 7.42 -8.55 3.24
CA ASN A 41 7.80 -9.41 2.12
C ASN A 41 8.33 -10.79 2.58
N LEU A 42 7.93 -11.24 3.78
CA LEU A 42 8.30 -12.57 4.29
C LEU A 42 7.83 -13.70 3.36
N GLU A 43 6.64 -13.54 2.78
CA GLU A 43 6.01 -14.50 1.86
C GLU A 43 6.58 -14.46 0.44
N LYS A 44 7.41 -13.47 0.11
CA LYS A 44 8.03 -13.36 -1.22
C LYS A 44 9.41 -14.00 -1.19
N ASP A 45 9.73 -14.70 -2.27
CA ASP A 45 11.06 -15.24 -2.47
C ASP A 45 12.08 -14.11 -2.64
N VAL A 46 13.26 -14.34 -2.05
CA VAL A 46 14.35 -13.36 -2.08
C VAL A 46 14.99 -13.39 -3.46
N PRO A 47 15.06 -12.26 -4.18
CA PRO A 47 15.77 -12.22 -5.43
C PRO A 47 17.27 -12.47 -5.19
N ALA A 48 17.86 -13.38 -5.95
CA ALA A 48 19.24 -13.83 -5.78
C ALA A 48 20.24 -12.66 -5.84
N PRO A 49 21.29 -12.66 -5.00
CA PRO A 49 22.25 -11.57 -4.96
C PRO A 49 23.26 -11.72 -6.10
N GLY A 50 23.02 -11.08 -7.24
CA GLY A 50 24.04 -10.92 -8.29
C GLY A 50 23.52 -10.84 -9.71
N ASN A 51 22.98 -9.68 -10.11
CA ASN A 51 23.45 -8.94 -11.29
C ASN A 51 22.76 -7.58 -11.32
N ASP A 52 23.55 -6.53 -11.51
CA ASP A 52 23.06 -5.18 -11.79
C ASP A 52 22.37 -5.12 -13.16
N ASP A 53 21.46 -4.14 -13.29
CA ASP A 53 20.87 -3.67 -14.54
C ASP A 53 20.17 -4.72 -15.40
N HIS A 54 18.87 -4.92 -15.14
CA HIS A 54 17.78 -5.06 -16.11
C HIS A 54 16.58 -5.60 -15.31
N VAL A 55 15.54 -4.79 -15.13
CA VAL A 55 14.22 -5.31 -14.78
C VAL A 55 13.69 -6.02 -16.03
N GLN A 56 14.18 -7.23 -16.27
CA GLN A 56 13.51 -8.22 -17.09
C GLN A 56 12.48 -8.88 -16.19
N ILE A 57 11.23 -8.47 -16.36
CA ILE A 57 10.09 -9.30 -16.02
C ILE A 57 10.09 -10.40 -17.08
N GLU A 58 10.87 -11.45 -16.86
CA GLU A 58 10.77 -12.69 -17.63
C GLU A 58 10.08 -13.74 -16.77
N GLU A 59 9.07 -14.34 -17.40
CA GLU A 59 8.20 -15.40 -16.93
C GLU A 59 8.99 -16.58 -16.34
N PRO A 60 8.42 -17.33 -15.38
CA PRO A 60 8.89 -18.68 -15.14
C PRO A 60 8.37 -19.55 -16.28
N ALA A 61 9.26 -19.87 -17.23
CA ALA A 61 9.14 -21.08 -18.01
C ALA A 61 9.66 -22.24 -17.16
N GLU A 62 8.76 -23.00 -16.55
CA GLU A 62 8.96 -24.43 -16.33
C GLU A 62 7.86 -25.18 -17.06
N GLY A 63 8.27 -26.10 -17.93
CA GLY A 63 7.40 -26.91 -18.75
C GLY A 63 7.06 -28.25 -18.09
N ALA A 64 5.93 -28.79 -18.56
CA ALA A 64 5.47 -30.18 -18.54
C ALA A 64 5.16 -30.77 -17.15
N GLU A 65 4.01 -31.36 -16.85
CA GLU A 65 2.95 -31.98 -17.67
C GLU A 65 1.72 -32.18 -16.76
N GLY A 66 0.50 -32.04 -17.30
CA GLY A 66 -0.70 -32.65 -16.69
C GLY A 66 -1.84 -31.67 -16.36
N GLY A 67 -2.71 -31.46 -17.35
CA GLY A 67 -4.14 -31.15 -17.28
C GLY A 67 -4.68 -30.30 -16.12
N ASP A 68 -5.17 -29.10 -16.43
CA ASP A 68 -6.58 -28.91 -16.79
C ASP A 68 -6.73 -27.52 -17.44
N ALA A 69 -7.67 -27.40 -18.37
CA ALA A 69 -7.95 -26.17 -19.07
C ALA A 69 -8.82 -25.26 -18.19
N GLU A 70 -8.24 -24.55 -17.23
CA GLU A 70 -8.98 -23.55 -16.43
C GLU A 70 -8.81 -22.13 -17.00
N ALA A 71 -9.93 -21.45 -17.18
CA ALA A 71 -10.05 -20.19 -17.90
C ALA A 71 -9.22 -19.04 -17.31
N LYS A 72 -8.51 -18.33 -18.19
CA LYS A 72 -7.56 -17.26 -17.81
C LYS A 72 -8.20 -15.98 -17.26
N SER A 73 -9.53 -15.83 -17.31
CA SER A 73 -10.26 -14.73 -16.67
C SER A 73 -11.72 -15.07 -16.42
N ILE A 74 -12.33 -14.47 -15.39
CA ILE A 74 -13.70 -14.75 -14.96
C ILE A 74 -14.48 -13.43 -15.00
N LYS A 75 -15.54 -13.33 -15.81
CA LYS A 75 -16.37 -12.13 -15.91
C LYS A 75 -17.67 -12.32 -15.12
N CYS A 76 -18.06 -11.32 -14.34
CA CYS A 76 -19.37 -11.34 -13.69
C CYS A 76 -20.45 -10.89 -14.67
N SER A 77 -21.47 -11.71 -14.91
CA SER A 77 -22.56 -11.42 -15.87
C SER A 77 -23.50 -10.32 -15.37
N GLU A 78 -23.54 -10.10 -14.05
CA GLU A 78 -24.40 -9.10 -13.42
C GLU A 78 -23.81 -7.68 -13.50
N CYS A 79 -22.48 -7.53 -13.56
CA CYS A 79 -21.83 -6.22 -13.61
C CYS A 79 -20.75 -6.03 -14.68
N GLY A 80 -20.50 -7.05 -15.50
CA GLY A 80 -19.54 -7.01 -16.60
C GLY A 80 -18.07 -6.86 -16.19
N LYS A 81 -17.73 -7.05 -14.91
CA LYS A 81 -16.34 -6.92 -14.42
C LYS A 81 -15.59 -8.21 -14.70
N VAL A 82 -14.42 -8.08 -15.34
CA VAL A 82 -13.51 -9.20 -15.61
C VAL A 82 -12.47 -9.27 -14.50
N PHE A 83 -12.33 -10.45 -13.91
CA PHE A 83 -11.40 -10.77 -12.85
C PHE A 83 -10.29 -11.68 -13.37
N ARG A 84 -9.07 -11.45 -12.88
CA ARG A 84 -7.87 -12.17 -13.31
C ARG A 84 -7.70 -13.53 -12.60
N ASN A 85 -8.36 -13.72 -11.46
CA ASN A 85 -8.29 -14.96 -10.69
C ASN A 85 -9.64 -15.25 -10.00
N SER A 86 -9.83 -16.50 -9.61
CA SER A 86 -11.01 -16.97 -8.88
C SER A 86 -11.16 -16.32 -7.51
N ALA A 87 -10.06 -16.06 -6.80
CA ALA A 87 -10.08 -15.40 -5.48
C ALA A 87 -10.68 -13.99 -5.51
N LEU A 88 -10.41 -13.19 -6.56
CA LEU A 88 -10.97 -11.85 -6.70
C LEU A 88 -12.43 -11.88 -7.15
N ALA A 89 -12.83 -12.90 -7.92
CA ALA A 89 -14.24 -13.17 -8.22
C ALA A 89 -15.02 -13.56 -6.96
N GLN A 90 -14.46 -14.41 -6.09
CA GLN A 90 -15.05 -14.75 -4.79
C GLN A 90 -15.21 -13.53 -3.88
N TYR A 91 -14.19 -12.68 -3.78
CA TYR A 91 -14.30 -11.42 -3.03
C TYR A 91 -15.38 -10.50 -3.59
N HIS A 92 -15.50 -10.42 -4.91
CA HIS A 92 -16.58 -9.66 -5.55
C HIS A 92 -17.95 -10.27 -5.25
N ALA A 93 -18.08 -11.60 -5.25
CA ALA A 93 -19.29 -12.30 -4.85
C ALA A 93 -19.68 -12.02 -3.39
N GLU A 94 -18.72 -12.05 -2.46
CA GLU A 94 -18.98 -11.76 -1.05
C GLU A 94 -19.39 -10.30 -0.81
N LYS A 95 -18.79 -9.36 -1.54
CA LYS A 95 -19.00 -7.93 -1.32
C LYS A 95 -20.22 -7.38 -2.04
N SER A 96 -20.53 -7.89 -3.23
CA SER A 96 -21.62 -7.40 -4.07
C SER A 96 -22.79 -8.36 -4.20
N GLY A 97 -22.65 -9.60 -3.73
CA GLY A 97 -23.69 -10.62 -3.81
C GLY A 97 -23.90 -11.20 -5.21
N HIS A 98 -23.04 -10.86 -6.18
CA HIS A 98 -23.17 -11.37 -7.55
C HIS A 98 -22.60 -12.79 -7.63
N ALA A 99 -23.40 -13.73 -8.14
CA ALA A 99 -23.06 -15.16 -8.16
C ALA A 99 -22.90 -15.71 -9.58
N GLU A 100 -23.36 -14.97 -10.59
CA GLU A 100 -23.23 -15.40 -11.99
C GLU A 100 -21.88 -14.96 -12.57
N PHE A 101 -21.00 -15.94 -12.79
CA PHE A 101 -19.67 -15.76 -13.36
C PHE A 101 -19.51 -16.60 -14.62
N GLU A 102 -19.20 -15.95 -15.73
CA GLU A 102 -18.85 -16.58 -16.99
C GLU A 102 -17.32 -16.62 -17.13
N GLU A 103 -16.78 -17.77 -17.48
CA GLU A 103 -15.37 -17.92 -17.80
C GLU A 103 -15.08 -17.30 -19.18
N SER A 104 -14.22 -16.27 -19.22
CA SER A 104 -13.81 -15.57 -20.45
C SER A 104 -12.35 -15.86 -20.75
N THR A 105 -12.05 -16.27 -21.97
CA THR A 105 -10.67 -16.57 -22.44
C THR A 105 -9.92 -15.32 -22.91
N GLU A 106 -10.40 -14.12 -22.58
CA GLU A 106 -9.74 -12.88 -22.96
C GLU A 106 -8.47 -12.68 -22.12
N GLU A 107 -7.32 -12.97 -22.72
CA GLU A 107 -6.02 -12.60 -22.20
C GLU A 107 -5.97 -11.08 -22.03
N ILE A 108 -6.16 -10.63 -20.78
CA ILE A 108 -5.98 -9.23 -20.39
C ILE A 108 -4.52 -8.89 -20.72
N LYS A 109 -4.29 -8.24 -21.87
CA LYS A 109 -3.01 -7.66 -22.22
C LYS A 109 -2.57 -6.83 -21.00
N PRO A 110 -1.44 -7.16 -20.37
CA PRO A 110 -0.97 -6.41 -19.23
C PRO A 110 -0.87 -4.95 -19.65
N LEU A 111 -1.59 -4.05 -18.96
CA LEU A 111 -1.57 -2.60 -19.19
C LEU A 111 -0.14 -2.20 -19.57
N THR A 112 0.01 -1.56 -20.73
CA THR A 112 1.31 -1.14 -21.24
C THR A 112 1.97 -0.24 -20.21
N GLU A 113 3.30 -0.25 -20.13
CA GLU A 113 4.02 0.49 -19.08
C GLU A 113 3.70 1.99 -19.09
N GLU A 114 3.32 2.53 -20.24
CA GLU A 114 2.93 3.92 -20.44
C GLU A 114 1.58 4.26 -19.79
N GLU A 115 0.58 3.38 -19.92
CA GLU A 115 -0.73 3.56 -19.28
C GLU A 115 -0.66 3.42 -17.77
N LYS A 116 0.23 2.55 -17.26
CA LYS A 116 0.50 2.43 -15.82
C LYS A 116 1.18 3.67 -15.28
N LYS A 117 2.17 4.22 -16.00
CA LYS A 117 2.86 5.45 -15.60
C LYS A 117 1.91 6.64 -15.59
N ALA A 118 1.10 6.81 -16.63
CA ALA A 118 0.08 7.86 -16.70
C ALA A 118 -0.93 7.76 -15.55
N LYS A 119 -1.43 6.55 -15.27
CA LYS A 119 -2.39 6.34 -14.18
C LYS A 119 -1.77 6.52 -12.79
N LEU A 120 -0.51 6.17 -12.61
CA LEU A 120 0.22 6.44 -11.37
C LEU A 120 0.47 7.94 -11.18
N GLU A 121 0.76 8.68 -12.24
CA GLU A 121 0.94 10.14 -12.18
C GLU A 121 -0.38 10.86 -11.88
N GLU A 122 -1.47 10.45 -12.53
CA GLU A 122 -2.82 10.95 -12.25
C GLU A 122 -3.27 10.65 -10.80
N LEU A 123 -2.97 9.45 -10.30
CA LEU A 123 -3.27 9.11 -8.90
C LEU A 123 -2.41 9.93 -7.93
N ARG A 124 -1.13 10.20 -8.26
CA ARG A 124 -0.25 11.03 -7.45
C ARG A 124 -0.69 12.49 -7.43
N SER A 125 -1.08 13.06 -8.57
CA SER A 125 -1.59 14.43 -8.64
C SER A 125 -2.88 14.58 -7.83
N LYS A 126 -3.83 13.65 -7.99
CA LYS A 126 -5.08 13.63 -7.22
C LYS A 126 -4.86 13.47 -5.71
N MET A 127 -3.87 12.68 -5.31
CA MET A 127 -3.50 12.55 -3.89
C MET A 127 -2.80 13.79 -3.35
N ALA A 128 -1.96 14.46 -4.15
CA ALA A 128 -1.33 15.73 -3.78
C ALA A 128 -2.37 16.84 -3.59
N GLU A 129 -3.34 16.95 -4.51
CA GLU A 129 -4.46 17.89 -4.39
C GLU A 129 -5.28 17.64 -3.12
N LYS A 130 -5.66 16.39 -2.85
CA LYS A 130 -6.38 16.02 -1.62
C LYS A 130 -5.58 16.30 -0.36
N ARG A 131 -4.26 16.10 -0.37
CA ARG A 131 -3.39 16.45 0.76
C ARG A 131 -3.32 17.96 0.98
N ALA A 132 -3.24 18.74 -0.10
CA ALA A 132 -3.21 20.20 -0.02
C ALA A 132 -4.53 20.78 0.51
N THR A 133 -5.68 20.27 0.07
CA THR A 133 -6.99 20.71 0.58
C THR A 133 -7.18 20.31 2.04
N LYS A 134 -6.84 19.07 2.40
CA LYS A 134 -6.90 18.60 3.78
C LYS A 134 -5.99 19.39 4.72
N SER A 135 -4.76 19.71 4.30
CA SER A 135 -3.84 20.51 5.12
C SER A 135 -4.36 21.92 5.39
N LYS A 136 -5.02 22.56 4.41
CA LYS A 136 -5.66 23.88 4.60
C LYS A 136 -6.83 23.80 5.58
N ALA A 137 -7.69 22.79 5.43
CA ALA A 137 -8.81 22.58 6.34
C ALA A 137 -8.35 22.32 7.78
N GLU A 138 -7.31 21.49 7.97
CA GLU A 138 -6.72 21.22 9.29
C GLU A 138 -6.09 22.48 9.92
N GLN A 139 -5.45 23.34 9.12
CA GLN A 139 -4.92 24.62 9.61
C GLN A 139 -6.03 25.58 10.06
N GLU A 140 -7.14 25.65 9.33
CA GLU A 140 -8.30 26.48 9.69
C GLU A 140 -9.00 25.94 10.93
N GLU A 141 -9.18 24.63 11.02
CA GLU A 141 -9.76 23.96 12.19
C GLU A 141 -8.87 24.14 13.42
N ALA A 142 -7.54 24.02 13.28
CA ALA A 142 -6.61 24.27 14.37
C ALA A 142 -6.71 25.71 14.91
N LYS A 143 -6.83 26.71 14.02
CA LYS A 143 -7.05 28.12 14.41
C LYS A 143 -8.40 28.30 15.12
N ALA A 144 -9.46 27.69 14.59
CA ALA A 144 -10.79 27.74 15.23
C ALA A 144 -10.77 27.10 16.62
N ASN A 145 -10.13 25.94 16.76
CA ASN A 145 -9.97 25.25 18.05
C ASN A 145 -9.15 26.06 19.05
N GLU A 146 -8.09 26.74 18.61
CA GLU A 146 -7.31 27.65 19.45
C GLU A 146 -8.16 28.84 19.93
N LEU A 147 -8.97 29.42 19.04
CA LEU A 147 -9.88 30.52 19.39
C LEU A 147 -10.93 30.07 20.41
N ILE A 148 -11.50 28.88 20.26
CA ILE A 148 -12.43 28.29 21.23
C ILE A 148 -11.75 28.11 22.58
N ARG A 149 -10.51 27.58 22.63
CA ARG A 149 -9.77 27.43 23.90
C ARG A 149 -9.55 28.77 24.60
N ARG A 150 -9.15 29.81 23.85
CA ARG A 150 -8.96 31.16 24.39
C ARG A 150 -10.28 31.75 24.89
N LYS A 151 -11.36 31.58 24.13
CA LYS A 151 -12.69 32.07 24.51
C LYS A 151 -13.19 31.34 25.77
N ALA A 152 -13.11 30.01 25.80
CA ALA A 152 -13.48 29.21 26.96
C ALA A 152 -12.70 29.62 28.23
N GLY A 153 -11.41 29.93 28.12
CA GLY A 153 -10.62 30.45 29.25
C GLY A 153 -11.16 31.78 29.78
N ARG A 154 -11.48 32.73 28.88
CA ARG A 154 -12.07 34.02 29.25
C ARG A 154 -13.46 33.87 29.86
N ASP A 155 -14.30 33.02 29.26
CA ASP A 155 -15.67 32.78 29.73
C ASP A 155 -15.67 32.16 31.14
N ILE A 156 -14.70 31.28 31.44
CA ILE A 156 -14.51 30.71 32.79
C ILE A 156 -14.09 31.80 33.79
N GLU A 157 -13.17 32.68 33.42
CA GLU A 157 -12.71 33.76 34.30
C GLU A 157 -13.82 34.77 34.57
N GLN A 158 -14.56 35.17 33.55
CA GLN A 158 -15.76 36.02 33.69
C GLN A 158 -16.81 35.36 34.58
N ALA A 159 -17.14 34.08 34.36
CA ALA A 159 -18.08 33.36 35.21
C ALA A 159 -17.63 33.29 36.67
N ARG A 160 -16.33 33.14 36.93
CA ARG A 160 -15.75 33.17 38.29
C ARG A 160 -15.88 34.53 38.94
N GLU A 161 -15.67 35.62 38.20
CA GLU A 161 -15.87 36.97 38.72
C GLU A 161 -17.34 37.26 39.03
N ASP A 162 -18.25 36.89 38.13
CA ASP A 162 -19.68 37.13 38.31
C ASP A 162 -20.25 36.34 39.48
N LEU A 163 -19.73 35.14 39.75
CA LEU A 163 -20.05 34.38 40.96
C LEU A 163 -19.56 35.05 42.25
N LYS A 164 -18.44 35.77 42.22
CA LYS A 164 -17.90 36.50 43.38
C LYS A 164 -18.61 37.82 43.65
N LYS A 165 -19.22 38.43 42.63
CA LYS A 165 -19.96 39.69 42.71
C LYS A 165 -21.41 39.52 43.16
N LYS A 166 -21.93 38.28 43.15
CA LYS A 166 -23.23 37.89 43.70
C LYS A 166 -23.11 37.45 45.15
#